data_AF-A0A1F9CHX5-F1
#
_entry.id   AF-A0A1F9CHX5-F1
#
_cell.length_a   1.000
_cell.length_b   1.000
_cell.length_c   1.000
_cell.angle_alpha   90.00
_cell.angle_beta   90.00
_cell.angle_gamma   90.00
#
_symmetry.space_group_name_H-M   'P 1'
#
loop_
_entity.id
_entity.type
_entity.pdbx_description
1 polymer ?
#
loop_
_entity_poly.entity_id
_entity_poly.type
_entity_poly.pdbx_seq_one_letter_code
_entity_poly.pdbx_strand_id
1 'polypeptide(L)'
;MILPDTMKAIIFDWGGVLCEETALGLISYFSKALGVAPEALVGAFRPFLAAFQKGEISEDNLWEGMATTLGIERLHNPSLWGDALRAIYVPKKEMFVLASRLKEKGYTVGLLSNAEMAAMDFF
;
A
#
# COMPACT_ATOMS: atom_id res chain seq x y z
N MET A 1 33.14 -21.37 16.17
CA MET A 1 31.86 -20.63 16.09
C MET A 1 31.69 -20.23 14.64
N ILE A 2 30.91 -20.99 13.86
CA ILE A 2 30.68 -20.70 12.45
C ILE A 2 29.54 -19.69 12.41
N LEU A 3 29.83 -18.44 12.05
CA LEU A 3 28.79 -17.53 11.60
C LEU A 3 28.20 -18.17 10.33
N PRO A 4 26.87 -18.34 10.21
CA PRO A 4 26.29 -19.01 9.05
C PRO A 4 26.77 -18.33 7.76
N ASP A 5 27.22 -19.16 6.82
CA ASP A 5 27.77 -18.78 5.52
C ASP A 5 26.89 -17.75 4.79
N THR A 6 27.32 -16.49 4.85
CA THR A 6 27.00 -15.33 3.99
C THR A 6 25.51 -15.09 3.63
N MET A 7 24.98 -13.94 4.04
CA MET A 7 23.72 -13.39 3.51
C MET A 7 23.78 -13.32 1.97
N LYS A 8 22.84 -13.98 1.28
CA LYS A 8 22.81 -14.06 -0.20
C LYS A 8 21.74 -13.18 -0.83
N ALA A 9 20.69 -12.86 -0.09
CA ALA A 9 19.56 -12.09 -0.57
C ALA A 9 19.12 -11.06 0.48
N ILE A 10 18.63 -9.92 -0.02
CA ILE A 10 18.07 -8.83 0.78
C ILE A 10 16.72 -8.47 0.17
N ILE A 11 15.68 -8.51 0.97
CA ILE A 11 14.32 -8.23 0.56
C ILE A 11 13.88 -6.95 1.25
N PHE A 12 13.42 -5.98 0.47
CA PHE A 12 12.89 -4.71 0.98
C PHE A 12 11.37 -4.78 1.06
N ASP A 13 10.80 -4.17 2.09
CA ASP A 13 9.39 -3.79 2.10
C ASP A 13 9.19 -2.50 1.27
N TRP A 14 7.94 -2.13 0.99
CA TRP A 14 7.59 -0.92 0.26
C TRP A 14 7.26 0.24 1.22
N GLY A 15 6.11 0.17 1.89
CA GLY A 15 5.62 1.19 2.82
C GLY A 15 6.57 1.39 4.01
N GLY A 16 6.95 2.63 4.27
CA GLY A 16 7.89 2.97 5.35
C GLY A 16 9.35 2.61 5.08
N VAL A 17 9.65 1.79 4.07
CA VAL A 17 11.00 1.36 3.69
C VAL A 17 11.46 1.97 2.37
N LEU A 18 10.86 1.60 1.23
CA LEU A 18 11.20 2.21 -0.06
C LEU A 18 10.44 3.52 -0.31
N CYS A 19 9.31 3.73 0.35
CA CYS A 19 8.59 5.00 0.37
C CYS A 19 8.24 5.40 1.81
N GLU A 20 7.68 6.61 1.97
CA GLU A 20 7.07 7.00 3.24
C GLU A 20 5.89 6.10 3.60
N GLU A 21 5.53 6.06 4.89
CA GLU A 21 4.35 5.33 5.37
C GLU A 21 3.07 5.89 4.72
N THR A 22 2.29 5.02 4.08
CA THR A 22 1.14 5.42 3.25
C THR A 22 -0.19 5.32 3.99
N ALA A 23 -0.31 4.52 5.05
CA ALA A 23 -1.59 4.20 5.67
C ALA A 23 -2.36 5.45 6.15
N LEU A 24 -1.68 6.36 6.84
CA LEU A 24 -2.30 7.61 7.32
C LEU A 24 -2.69 8.55 6.17
N GLY A 25 -1.87 8.60 5.13
CA GLY A 25 -2.14 9.39 3.92
C GLY A 25 -3.38 8.89 3.19
N LEU A 26 -3.52 7.56 3.03
CA LEU A 26 -4.70 6.93 2.43
C LEU A 26 -5.97 7.25 3.22
N ILE A 27 -5.94 7.05 4.54
CA ILE A 27 -7.10 7.34 5.41
C ILE A 27 -7.51 8.82 5.28
N SER A 28 -6.55 9.75 5.30
CA SER A 28 -6.81 11.18 5.17
C SER A 28 -7.44 11.51 3.81
N TYR A 29 -6.90 10.93 2.73
CA TYR A 29 -7.41 11.14 1.38
C TYR A 29 -8.85 10.63 1.22
N PHE A 30 -9.11 9.38 1.62
CA PHE A 30 -10.42 8.76 1.53
C PHE A 30 -11.46 9.47 2.41
N SER A 31 -11.09 9.85 3.63
CA SER A 31 -11.95 10.63 4.53
C SER A 31 -12.41 11.92 3.86
N LYS A 32 -11.49 12.66 3.24
CA LYS A 32 -11.82 13.89 2.50
C LYS A 32 -12.67 13.62 1.26
N ALA A 33 -12.34 12.60 0.48
CA ALA A 33 -13.04 12.29 -0.77
C ALA A 33 -14.48 11.81 -0.54
N LEU A 34 -14.71 11.04 0.53
CA LEU A 34 -16.01 10.46 0.87
C LEU A 34 -16.82 11.34 1.85
N GLY A 35 -16.21 12.39 2.41
CA GLY A 35 -16.88 13.27 3.38
C GLY A 35 -17.18 12.58 4.72
N VAL A 36 -16.38 11.59 5.11
CA VAL A 36 -16.60 10.78 6.32
C VAL A 36 -15.46 10.96 7.32
N ALA A 37 -15.76 10.80 8.62
CA ALA A 37 -14.72 10.84 9.64
C ALA A 37 -13.72 9.66 9.50
N PRO A 38 -12.41 9.86 9.74
CA PRO A 38 -11.40 8.81 9.65
C PRO A 38 -11.73 7.55 10.48
N GLU A 39 -12.30 7.72 11.67
CA GLU A 39 -12.64 6.61 12.57
C GLU A 39 -13.75 5.75 11.99
N ALA A 40 -14.76 6.38 11.39
CA ALA A 40 -15.85 5.68 10.71
C ALA A 40 -15.33 4.92 9.48
N LEU A 41 -14.44 5.54 8.71
CA LEU A 41 -13.79 4.92 7.56
C LEU A 41 -13.00 3.66 7.97
N VAL A 42 -12.16 3.76 9.00
CA VAL A 42 -11.37 2.62 9.51
C VAL A 42 -12.29 1.50 10.00
N GLY A 43 -13.37 1.86 10.71
CA GLY A 43 -14.37 0.90 11.17
C GLY A 43 -15.05 0.16 10.02
N ALA A 44 -15.46 0.89 8.98
CA ALA A 44 -16.09 0.34 7.80
C ALA A 44 -15.14 -0.51 6.95
N PHE A 45 -13.84 -0.20 6.93
CA PHE A 45 -12.85 -0.91 6.12
C PHE A 45 -12.44 -2.26 6.71
N ARG A 46 -12.45 -2.37 8.04
CA ARG A 46 -11.95 -3.54 8.77
C ARG A 46 -12.49 -4.90 8.30
N PRO A 47 -13.79 -5.07 7.97
CA PRO A 47 -14.31 -6.34 7.46
C PRO A 47 -13.78 -6.75 6.09
N PHE A 48 -13.37 -5.78 5.27
CA PHE A 48 -12.94 -5.99 3.88
C PHE A 48 -11.42 -6.14 3.74
N LEU A 49 -10.65 -5.60 4.69
CA LEU A 49 -9.18 -5.50 4.66
C LEU A 49 -8.50 -6.80 4.21
N ALA A 50 -8.79 -7.92 4.88
CA ALA A 50 -8.11 -9.18 4.60
C ALA A 50 -8.38 -9.72 3.20
N ALA A 51 -9.63 -9.61 2.73
CA ALA A 51 -10.00 -10.05 1.39
C ALA A 51 -9.40 -9.14 0.31
N PHE A 52 -9.41 -7.83 0.55
CA PHE A 52 -8.85 -6.86 -0.39
C PHE A 52 -7.34 -7.01 -0.54
N GLN A 53 -6.60 -7.13 0.55
CA GLN A 53 -5.14 -7.31 0.53
C GLN A 53 -4.70 -8.64 -0.11
N LYS A 54 -5.57 -9.65 -0.12
CA LYS A 54 -5.33 -10.92 -0.81
C LYS A 54 -5.79 -10.91 -2.27
N GLY A 55 -6.38 -9.82 -2.76
CA GLY A 55 -6.95 -9.73 -4.09
C GLY A 55 -8.22 -10.58 -4.28
N GLU A 56 -8.88 -10.99 -3.19
CA GLU A 56 -10.14 -11.77 -3.21
C GLU A 56 -11.35 -10.90 -3.59
N ILE A 57 -11.26 -9.59 -3.39
CA ILE A 57 -12.27 -8.60 -3.85
C ILE A 57 -11.60 -7.50 -4.66
N SER A 58 -12.33 -6.95 -5.63
CA SER A 58 -11.91 -5.78 -6.41
C SER A 58 -12.04 -4.49 -5.60
N GLU A 59 -11.38 -3.43 -6.07
CA GLU A 59 -11.56 -2.08 -5.54
C GLU A 59 -13.03 -1.62 -5.63
N ASP A 60 -13.73 -1.96 -6.72
CA ASP A 60 -15.16 -1.63 -6.84
C ASP A 60 -16.02 -2.32 -5.78
N ASN A 61 -15.80 -3.62 -5.54
CA ASN A 61 -16.51 -4.36 -4.51
C ASN A 61 -16.20 -3.82 -3.11
N LEU A 62 -14.95 -3.42 -2.88
CA LEU A 62 -14.55 -2.76 -1.64
C LEU A 62 -15.37 -1.47 -1.45
N TRP A 63 -15.37 -0.57 -2.42
CA TRP A 63 -16.02 0.72 -2.26
C TRP A 63 -17.55 0.63 -2.21
N GLU A 64 -18.15 -0.34 -2.90
CA GLU A 64 -19.59 -0.63 -2.79
C GLU A 64 -19.95 -1.09 -1.36
N GLY A 65 -19.15 -2.02 -0.80
CA GLY A 65 -19.32 -2.50 0.57
C GLY A 65 -19.11 -1.39 1.60
N MET A 66 -18.11 -0.54 1.38
CA MET A 66 -17.82 0.63 2.22
C MET A 66 -18.97 1.64 2.21
N ALA A 67 -19.49 1.99 1.02
CA ALA A 67 -20.60 2.93 0.87
C ALA A 67 -21.85 2.42 1.60
N THR A 68 -22.18 1.14 1.44
CA THR A 68 -23.27 0.47 2.16
C THR A 68 -23.07 0.52 3.68
N THR A 69 -21.86 0.22 4.16
CA THR A 69 -21.54 0.20 5.60
C THR A 69 -21.59 1.58 6.23
N LEU A 70 -21.19 2.61 5.49
CA LEU A 70 -21.16 4.01 5.94
C LEU A 70 -22.50 4.74 5.73
N GLY A 71 -23.44 4.14 4.99
CA GLY A 71 -24.71 4.78 4.65
C GLY A 71 -24.55 6.01 3.72
N ILE A 72 -23.55 5.99 2.85
CA ILE A 72 -23.25 7.06 1.89
C ILE A 72 -23.52 6.60 0.45
N GLU A 73 -23.64 7.55 -0.47
CA GLU A 73 -23.70 7.22 -1.90
C GLU A 73 -22.32 6.75 -2.41
N ARG A 74 -22.33 5.77 -3.32
CA ARG A 74 -21.11 5.28 -3.97
C ARG A 74 -20.52 6.37 -4.85
N LEU A 75 -19.30 6.80 -4.53
CA LEU A 75 -18.54 7.71 -5.38
C LEU A 75 -18.05 6.97 -6.63
N HIS A 76 -18.60 7.24 -7.82
CA HIS A 76 -18.09 6.63 -9.04
C HIS A 76 -16.74 7.24 -9.46
N ASN A 77 -15.65 6.53 -9.19
CA ASN A 77 -14.28 6.86 -9.59
C ASN A 77 -13.62 5.58 -10.15
N PRO A 78 -12.91 5.64 -11.29
CA PRO A 78 -12.18 4.50 -11.86
C PRO A 78 -11.18 3.81 -10.91
N SER A 79 -10.49 4.56 -10.05
CA SER A 79 -9.67 4.03 -8.95
C SER A 79 -9.36 5.15 -7.94
N LEU A 80 -10.23 5.27 -6.92
CA LEU A 80 -10.01 6.20 -5.81
C LEU A 80 -8.73 5.84 -5.04
N TRP A 81 -8.42 4.54 -4.95
CA TRP A 81 -7.21 4.04 -4.30
C TRP A 81 -5.95 4.45 -5.06
N GLY A 82 -5.93 4.31 -6.39
CA GLY A 82 -4.82 4.74 -7.23
C GLY A 82 -4.62 6.26 -7.18
N ASP A 83 -5.71 7.03 -7.18
CA ASP A 83 -5.65 8.48 -7.01
C ASP A 83 -5.06 8.87 -5.65
N ALA A 84 -5.46 8.19 -4.58
CA ALA A 84 -4.92 8.41 -3.24
C ALA A 84 -3.44 8.07 -3.18
N LEU A 85 -3.02 6.91 -3.71
CA LEU A 85 -1.61 6.50 -3.75
C LEU A 85 -0.75 7.52 -4.51
N ARG A 86 -1.19 7.96 -5.70
CA ARG A 86 -0.48 8.99 -6.48
C ARG A 86 -0.35 10.32 -5.72
N ALA A 87 -1.35 10.69 -4.94
CA ALA A 87 -1.33 11.92 -4.17
C ALA A 87 -0.37 11.88 -2.97
N ILE A 88 -0.14 10.70 -2.38
CA ILE A 88 0.63 10.57 -1.12
C ILE A 88 2.00 9.92 -1.31
N TYR A 89 2.27 9.30 -2.46
CA TYR A 89 3.50 8.54 -2.68
C TYR A 89 4.73 9.45 -2.64
N VAL A 90 5.64 9.16 -1.71
CA VAL A 90 6.93 9.84 -1.58
C VAL A 90 8.04 8.79 -1.53
N PRO A 91 8.87 8.65 -2.58
CA PRO A 91 9.94 7.66 -2.61
C PRO A 91 11.13 8.06 -1.71
N LYS A 92 11.67 7.10 -0.95
CA LYS A 92 12.91 7.24 -0.18
C LYS A 92 14.10 6.93 -1.07
N LYS A 93 14.57 7.95 -1.79
CA LYS A 93 15.61 7.83 -2.83
C LYS A 93 16.88 7.14 -2.31
N GLU A 94 17.25 7.39 -1.06
CA GLU A 94 18.39 6.79 -0.39
C GLU A 94 18.27 5.26 -0.25
N MET A 95 17.04 4.74 -0.08
CA MET A 95 16.79 3.32 0.03
C MET A 95 16.88 2.63 -1.34
N PHE A 96 16.41 3.29 -2.41
CA PHE A 96 16.65 2.82 -3.78
C PHE A 96 18.14 2.82 -4.14
N VAL A 97 18.90 3.85 -3.73
CA VAL A 97 20.36 3.89 -3.92
C VAL A 97 21.04 2.75 -3.16
N LEU A 98 20.61 2.46 -1.93
CA LEU A 98 21.11 1.32 -1.16
C LEU A 98 20.82 -0.01 -1.86
N ALA A 99 19.58 -0.23 -2.31
CA ALA A 99 19.19 -1.43 -3.04
C ALA A 99 20.04 -1.63 -4.31
N SER A 100 20.30 -0.56 -5.09
CA SER A 100 21.18 -0.62 -6.26
C SER A 100 22.61 -1.05 -5.88
N ARG A 101 23.19 -0.42 -4.85
CA ARG A 101 24.55 -0.74 -4.39
C ARG A 101 24.69 -2.18 -3.88
N LEU A 102 23.65 -2.71 -3.24
CA LEU A 102 23.64 -4.11 -2.78
C LEU A 102 23.58 -5.06 -3.98
N LYS A 103 22.73 -4.75 -4.97
CA LYS A 103 22.68 -5.53 -6.21
C LYS A 103 24.03 -5.52 -6.94
N GLU A 104 24.69 -4.36 -7.05
CA GLU A 104 26.02 -4.21 -7.65
C GLU A 104 27.12 -5.01 -6.92
N LYS A 105 26.96 -5.21 -5.60
CA LYS A 105 27.86 -6.04 -4.78
C LYS A 105 27.60 -7.55 -4.90
N GLY A 106 26.63 -7.97 -5.71
CA GLY A 106 26.33 -9.39 -5.95
C GLY A 106 25.28 -9.99 -5.01
N TYR A 107 24.57 -9.17 -4.22
CA TYR A 107 23.41 -9.66 -3.47
C TYR A 107 22.20 -9.80 -4.40
N THR A 108 21.40 -10.84 -4.20
CA THR A 108 20.06 -10.91 -4.78
C THR A 108 19.16 -9.91 -4.05
N VAL A 109 18.63 -8.91 -4.75
CA VAL A 109 17.72 -7.92 -4.16
C VAL A 109 16.30 -8.16 -4.64
N GLY A 110 15.34 -8.19 -3.71
CA GLY A 110 13.91 -8.36 -4.00
C GLY A 110 13.05 -7.36 -3.24
N LEU A 111 11.78 -7.30 -3.62
CA LEU A 111 10.71 -6.55 -2.95
C LEU A 111 9.66 -7.54 -2.47
N LEU A 112 9.23 -7.41 -1.22
CA LEU A 112 8.12 -8.16 -0.66
C LEU A 112 7.29 -7.22 0.21
N SER A 113 6.10 -6.89 -0.25
CA SER A 113 5.18 -6.01 0.45
C SER A 113 3.74 -6.48 0.25
N ASN A 114 2.88 -6.18 1.22
CA ASN A 114 1.45 -6.23 0.99
C ASN A 114 1.10 -5.04 0.10
N ALA A 115 0.59 -5.31 -1.09
CA ALA A 115 0.30 -4.29 -2.08
C ALA A 115 -1.01 -4.64 -2.80
N GLU A 116 -1.90 -3.67 -2.92
CA GLU A 116 -3.13 -3.80 -3.68
C GLU A 116 -2.87 -3.48 -5.17
N MET A 117 -3.80 -3.82 -6.06
CA MET A 117 -3.62 -3.67 -7.51
C MET A 117 -3.19 -2.26 -7.93
N ALA A 118 -3.72 -1.23 -7.26
CA ALA A 118 -3.40 0.16 -7.52
C ALA A 118 -1.94 0.55 -7.19
N ALA A 119 -1.24 -0.22 -6.34
CA ALA A 119 0.17 -0.01 -6.04
C ALA A 119 1.11 -0.52 -7.16
N MET A 120 0.61 -1.35 -8.08
CA MET A 120 1.41 -1.90 -9.19
C MET A 120 1.94 -0.82 -10.14
N ASP A 121 1.31 0.36 -10.18
CA ASP A 121 1.79 1.51 -10.98
C ASP A 121 3.14 2.08 -10.47
N PHE A 122 3.61 1.66 -9.28
CA PHE A 122 4.81 2.18 -8.62
C PHE A 122 5.97 1.18 -8.57
N PHE A 123 5.80 -0.02 -9.14
CA PHE A 123 6.83 -1.07 -9.22
C PHE A 123 7.42 -1.16 -10.63
#